data_AF-A0A356M654-F1
#
_entry.id   AF-A0A356M654-F1
#
_cell.length_a   1.000
_cell.length_b   1.000
_cell.length_c   1.000
_cell.angle_alpha   90.00
_cell.angle_beta   90.00
_cell.angle_gamma   90.00
#
_symmetry.space_group_name_H-M   'P 1'
#
loop_
_entity.id
_entity.type
_entity.pdbx_description
1 polymer ?
#
loop_
_entity_poly.entity_id
_entity_poly.type
_entity_poly.pdbx_seq_one_letter_code
_entity_poly.pdbx_strand_id
1 'polypeptide(L)'
;MYIHEEEWIITAAEMDALLKKNRWERGLLDVLPKVRPAGTGEAGTLPLPGLEQGQERERGQELAASPDGEDRGQLLEACVRVLAKPGRAVRLHYNVADSTVSRCVVATSEILPGIWVSLAGSADPYRLSMRSDPELRFLISDVLSAAAGIRPTKIGCDFSTEAALTFTAILDQTRRSWLVSQLRHLEPVSLFSLEDVRNRLAEGSIEDFRWTLPLTEKLLPIPIREMTVVEDPRPALLELIEAGLIEPVNEDASIFDLTQPGRLLAEGDRQAASRLVLSQSFLLPEAAIAHDVMLLTRTPSDLLLILMSGEQASLSTLLPGDLSALLEQVFAAPLIVEEPAAAPEAPEAPEPIVDQAAKPIPQAVAADMTAAAAASAPPAASVQPAAPAQPAVSVQPAAPAPPVRRFCTRCGSPLAEGARFCGKCGNKV
;
A
#
# COMPACT_ATOMS: atom_id res chain seq x y z
N MET A 1 3.41 -24.72 7.88
CA MET A 1 2.12 -24.46 7.22
C MET A 1 1.04 -25.02 8.14
N TYR A 2 0.69 -24.28 9.19
CA TYR A 2 -0.39 -24.65 10.08
C TYR A 2 -1.68 -24.34 9.32
N ILE A 3 -2.46 -25.35 8.98
CA ILE A 3 -3.83 -25.13 8.53
C ILE A 3 -4.55 -24.63 9.77
N HIS A 4 -4.87 -23.34 9.80
CA HIS A 4 -5.77 -22.82 10.83
C HIS A 4 -7.07 -23.62 10.70
N GLU A 5 -7.57 -24.17 11.81
CA GLU A 5 -8.72 -25.08 11.84
C GLU A 5 -10.04 -24.43 11.35
N GLU A 6 -10.00 -23.19 10.86
CA GLU A 6 -11.12 -22.32 10.52
C GLU A 6 -11.02 -21.76 9.08
N GLU A 7 -10.62 -22.60 8.10
CA GLU A 7 -10.82 -22.29 6.68
C GLU A 7 -12.08 -23.01 6.15
N TRP A 8 -12.90 -22.28 5.40
CA TRP A 8 -14.07 -22.80 4.68
C TRP A 8 -13.90 -22.58 3.17
N ILE A 9 -14.36 -23.54 2.38
CA ILE A 9 -14.53 -23.38 0.93
C ILE A 9 -16.02 -23.22 0.70
N ILE A 10 -16.43 -22.08 0.13
CA ILE A 10 -17.84 -21.72 -0.03
C ILE A 10 -18.08 -21.06 -1.38
N THR A 11 -19.19 -21.40 -2.00
CA THR A 11 -19.59 -20.82 -3.29
C THR A 11 -20.35 -19.51 -3.13
N ALA A 12 -20.37 -18.70 -4.19
CA ALA A 12 -21.22 -17.49 -4.21
C ALA A 12 -22.71 -17.80 -3.98
N ALA A 13 -23.18 -18.94 -4.51
CA ALA A 13 -24.57 -19.38 -4.35
C ALA A 13 -24.89 -19.81 -2.91
N GLU A 14 -23.97 -20.49 -2.24
CA GLU A 14 -24.13 -20.90 -0.83
C GLU A 14 -24.13 -19.68 0.10
N MET A 15 -23.23 -18.70 -0.12
CA MET A 15 -23.25 -17.45 0.64
C MET A 15 -24.58 -16.71 0.48
N ASP A 16 -25.11 -16.62 -0.74
CA ASP A 16 -26.40 -15.99 -1.01
C ASP A 16 -27.58 -16.76 -0.39
N ALA A 17 -27.52 -18.10 -0.37
CA ALA A 17 -28.50 -18.94 0.30
C ALA A 17 -28.51 -18.70 1.82
N LEU A 18 -27.34 -18.55 2.45
CA LEU A 18 -27.22 -18.21 3.88
C LEU A 18 -27.83 -16.84 4.19
N LEU A 19 -27.58 -15.83 3.35
CA LEU A 19 -28.20 -14.51 3.50
C LEU A 19 -29.73 -14.59 3.43
N LYS A 20 -30.26 -15.31 2.45
CA LYS A 20 -31.71 -15.48 2.24
C LYS A 20 -32.37 -16.25 3.38
N LYS A 21 -31.76 -17.36 3.82
CA LYS A 21 -32.23 -18.18 4.94
C LYS A 21 -32.42 -17.33 6.20
N ASN A 22 -31.47 -16.46 6.49
CA ASN A 22 -31.45 -15.65 7.71
C ASN A 22 -32.04 -14.23 7.55
N ARG A 23 -32.52 -13.88 6.34
CA ARG A 23 -33.09 -12.56 6.01
C ARG A 23 -32.16 -11.39 6.33
N TRP A 24 -30.86 -11.56 6.08
CA TRP A 24 -29.88 -10.49 6.25
C TRP A 24 -29.84 -9.56 5.04
N GLU A 25 -29.73 -8.26 5.30
CA GLU A 25 -29.56 -7.24 4.27
C GLU A 25 -28.07 -7.05 3.94
N ARG A 26 -27.79 -6.80 2.66
CA ARG A 26 -26.47 -6.38 2.19
C ARG A 26 -26.28 -4.89 2.50
N GLY A 27 -25.15 -4.53 3.10
CA GLY A 27 -24.79 -3.15 3.43
C GLY A 27 -24.20 -2.38 2.26
N LEU A 28 -23.90 -1.09 2.49
CA LEU A 28 -23.24 -0.22 1.50
C LEU A 28 -21.83 -0.70 1.13
N LEU A 29 -21.14 -1.33 2.08
CA LEU A 29 -19.79 -1.90 1.90
C LEU A 29 -19.83 -3.42 1.61
N ASP A 30 -20.93 -3.96 1.07
CA ASP A 30 -21.02 -5.40 0.75
C ASP A 30 -19.82 -5.86 -0.10
N VAL A 31 -19.08 -6.84 0.42
CA VAL A 31 -17.92 -7.44 -0.25
C VAL A 31 -18.19 -8.85 -0.77
N LEU A 32 -19.42 -9.35 -0.62
CA LEU A 32 -19.76 -10.68 -1.11
C LEU A 32 -19.84 -10.71 -2.64
N PRO A 33 -19.36 -11.81 -3.27
CA PRO A 33 -19.46 -11.96 -4.70
C PRO A 33 -20.93 -11.99 -5.12
N LYS A 34 -21.24 -11.30 -6.21
CA LYS A 34 -22.58 -11.31 -6.80
C LYS A 34 -22.77 -12.62 -7.57
N VAL A 35 -23.88 -13.32 -7.30
CA VAL A 35 -24.24 -14.52 -8.06
C VAL A 35 -24.49 -14.12 -9.51
N ARG A 36 -23.68 -14.64 -10.44
CA ARG A 36 -23.92 -14.43 -11.87
C ARG A 36 -25.17 -15.21 -12.28
N PRO A 37 -26.12 -14.60 -12.99
CA PRO A 37 -27.29 -15.31 -13.50
C PRO A 37 -26.81 -16.42 -14.47
N ALA A 38 -27.28 -17.65 -14.24
CA ALA A 38 -26.99 -18.77 -15.12
C ALA A 38 -27.53 -18.47 -16.54
N GLY A 39 -26.65 -18.10 -17.47
CA GLY A 39 -27.02 -17.83 -18.87
C GLY A 39 -26.35 -16.61 -19.52
N THR A 40 -25.69 -15.73 -18.77
CA THR A 40 -24.86 -14.67 -19.38
C THR A 40 -23.54 -15.28 -19.82
N GLY A 41 -23.48 -15.72 -21.08
CA GLY A 41 -22.35 -16.42 -21.70
C GLY A 41 -21.08 -15.59 -21.92
N GLU A 42 -20.59 -14.92 -20.88
CA GLU A 42 -19.22 -14.41 -20.88
C GLU A 42 -18.24 -15.58 -20.68
N ALA A 43 -17.85 -16.15 -21.82
CA ALA A 43 -16.83 -17.18 -21.95
C ALA A 43 -15.46 -16.60 -21.54
N GLY A 44 -15.08 -16.73 -20.26
CA GLY A 44 -13.77 -16.26 -19.81
C GLY A 44 -13.17 -16.99 -18.61
N THR A 45 -13.94 -17.71 -17.82
CA THR A 45 -13.39 -18.41 -16.64
C THR A 45 -12.93 -19.81 -17.05
N LEU A 46 -11.64 -19.94 -17.35
CA LEU A 46 -11.00 -21.25 -17.52
C LEU A 46 -11.19 -22.03 -16.21
N PRO A 47 -11.75 -23.25 -16.24
CA PRO A 47 -11.88 -24.06 -15.04
C PRO A 47 -10.49 -24.32 -14.45
N LEU A 48 -10.33 -24.08 -13.14
CA LEU A 48 -9.08 -24.36 -12.43
C LEU A 48 -8.73 -25.85 -12.62
N PRO A 49 -7.57 -26.18 -13.22
CA PRO A 49 -7.17 -27.56 -13.40
C PRO A 49 -6.75 -28.14 -12.04
N GLY A 50 -7.45 -29.17 -11.56
CA GLY A 50 -6.93 -30.07 -10.51
C GLY A 50 -7.69 -30.17 -9.18
N LEU A 51 -8.87 -29.54 -9.02
CA LEU A 51 -9.74 -29.81 -7.87
C LEU A 51 -10.88 -30.75 -8.28
N GLU A 52 -10.75 -32.02 -7.91
CA GLU A 52 -11.81 -33.01 -8.06
C GLU A 52 -12.98 -32.63 -7.13
N GLN A 53 -14.03 -32.00 -7.71
CA GLN A 53 -15.22 -31.50 -7.00
C GLN A 53 -15.94 -32.54 -6.10
N GLY A 54 -15.64 -33.84 -6.26
CA GLY A 54 -16.19 -34.91 -5.43
C GLY A 54 -15.60 -34.95 -4.02
N GLN A 55 -14.28 -34.76 -3.86
CA GLN A 55 -13.60 -34.96 -2.57
C GLN A 55 -13.88 -33.84 -1.55
N GLU A 56 -14.10 -32.60 -2.02
CA GLU A 56 -14.40 -31.48 -1.11
C GLU A 56 -15.85 -31.52 -0.59
N ARG A 57 -16.80 -32.01 -1.40
CA ARG A 57 -18.20 -32.16 -0.98
C ARG A 57 -18.40 -33.23 0.08
N GLU A 58 -17.71 -34.36 -0.02
CA GLU A 58 -17.75 -35.42 0.98
C GLU A 58 -17.18 -34.93 2.32
N ARG A 59 -16.09 -34.16 2.29
CA ARG A 59 -15.46 -33.58 3.49
C ARG A 59 -16.37 -32.58 4.22
N GLY A 60 -17.15 -31.78 3.48
CA GLY A 60 -18.12 -30.86 4.07
C GLY A 60 -19.29 -31.56 4.78
N GLN A 61 -19.72 -32.72 4.29
CA GLN A 61 -20.81 -33.49 4.90
C GLN A 61 -20.38 -34.22 6.17
N GLU A 62 -19.14 -34.70 6.24
CA GLU A 62 -18.61 -35.36 7.45
C GLU A 62 -18.40 -34.37 8.62
N LEU A 63 -17.97 -33.14 8.34
CA LEU A 63 -17.75 -32.10 9.35
C LEU A 63 -19.04 -31.60 10.03
N ALA A 64 -20.19 -31.68 9.34
CA ALA A 64 -21.48 -31.24 9.87
C ALA A 64 -22.08 -32.20 10.92
N ALA A 65 -21.55 -33.42 11.05
CA ALA A 65 -22.07 -34.44 11.97
C ALA A 65 -21.38 -34.48 13.35
N SER A 66 -20.31 -33.70 13.54
CA SER A 66 -19.65 -33.54 14.86
C SER A 66 -20.41 -32.52 15.72
N PRO A 67 -20.44 -32.64 17.06
CA PRO A 67 -20.87 -31.54 17.95
C PRO A 67 -20.12 -30.23 17.69
N ASP A 68 -18.87 -30.28 17.23
CA ASP A 68 -18.12 -29.08 16.78
C ASP A 68 -18.70 -28.45 15.51
N GLY A 69 -19.51 -29.20 14.75
CA GLY A 69 -20.12 -28.79 13.50
C GLY A 69 -21.19 -27.71 13.66
N GLU A 70 -21.92 -27.70 14.78
CA GLU A 70 -22.93 -26.66 15.06
C GLU A 70 -22.26 -25.30 15.32
N ASP A 71 -21.20 -25.29 16.16
CA ASP A 71 -20.41 -24.09 16.45
C ASP A 71 -19.72 -23.56 15.18
N ARG A 72 -19.14 -24.45 14.35
CA ARG A 72 -18.56 -24.07 13.06
C ARG A 72 -19.59 -23.49 12.09
N GLY A 73 -20.81 -24.00 12.10
CA GLY A 73 -21.92 -23.48 11.29
C GLY A 73 -22.32 -22.06 11.70
N GLN A 74 -22.41 -21.81 13.01
CA GLN A 74 -22.68 -20.47 13.55
C GLN A 74 -21.56 -19.48 13.23
N LEU A 75 -20.30 -19.90 13.33
CA LEU A 75 -19.14 -19.07 12.97
C LEU A 75 -19.12 -18.73 11.47
N LEU A 76 -19.41 -19.70 10.60
CA LEU A 76 -19.54 -19.45 9.16
C LEU A 76 -20.66 -18.45 8.87
N GLU A 77 -21.81 -18.63 9.50
CA GLU A 77 -22.96 -17.72 9.40
C GLU A 77 -22.59 -16.30 9.86
N ALA A 78 -21.87 -16.16 10.98
CA ALA A 78 -21.34 -14.87 11.44
C ALA A 78 -20.36 -14.25 10.44
N CYS A 79 -19.45 -15.04 9.86
CA CYS A 79 -18.49 -14.57 8.87
C CYS A 79 -19.16 -14.03 7.60
N VAL A 80 -20.13 -14.77 7.06
CA VAL A 80 -20.91 -14.34 5.89
C VAL A 80 -21.67 -13.05 6.20
N ARG A 81 -22.21 -12.91 7.42
CA ARG A 81 -22.88 -11.69 7.86
C ARG A 81 -21.93 -10.49 7.94
N VAL A 82 -20.70 -10.69 8.43
CA VAL A 82 -19.66 -9.64 8.44
C VAL A 82 -19.34 -9.19 7.02
N LEU A 83 -19.15 -10.12 6.08
CA LEU A 83 -18.86 -9.80 4.68
C LEU A 83 -20.02 -9.10 3.96
N ALA A 84 -21.27 -9.40 4.33
CA ALA A 84 -22.46 -8.78 3.74
C ALA A 84 -22.68 -7.34 4.19
N LYS A 85 -22.33 -7.01 5.44
CA LYS A 85 -22.48 -5.68 6.03
C LYS A 85 -21.27 -5.35 6.92
N PRO A 86 -20.09 -5.15 6.32
CA PRO A 86 -18.91 -4.84 7.09
C PRO A 86 -18.97 -3.40 7.60
N GLY A 87 -18.49 -3.18 8.81
CA GLY A 87 -18.22 -1.82 9.29
C GLY A 87 -17.00 -1.23 8.57
N ARG A 88 -16.07 -2.11 8.19
CA ARG A 88 -14.88 -1.76 7.43
C ARG A 88 -14.43 -2.92 6.56
N ALA A 89 -13.96 -2.59 5.36
CA ALA A 89 -13.40 -3.54 4.41
C ALA A 89 -12.01 -3.08 3.97
N VAL A 90 -11.10 -4.03 3.81
CA VAL A 90 -9.78 -3.81 3.22
C VAL A 90 -9.62 -4.80 2.06
N ARG A 91 -9.31 -4.31 0.86
CA ARG A 91 -9.02 -5.16 -0.30
C ARG A 91 -7.53 -5.14 -0.56
N LEU A 92 -6.97 -6.32 -0.80
CA LEU A 92 -5.55 -6.55 -0.98
C LEU A 92 -5.34 -7.22 -2.33
N HIS A 93 -4.62 -6.55 -3.22
CA HIS A 93 -4.07 -7.15 -4.42
C HIS A 93 -2.56 -7.14 -4.28
N TYR A 94 -1.89 -8.28 -4.50
CA TYR A 94 -0.44 -8.28 -4.50
C TYR A 94 0.12 -9.22 -5.54
N ASN A 95 1.35 -8.90 -5.97
CA ASN A 95 2.16 -9.77 -6.80
C ASN A 95 3.54 -10.00 -6.17
N VAL A 96 4.08 -11.20 -6.39
CA VAL A 96 5.44 -11.56 -5.95
C VAL A 96 6.23 -12.04 -7.17
N ALA A 97 7.31 -11.32 -7.49
CA ALA A 97 8.22 -11.58 -8.60
C ALA A 97 7.50 -11.84 -9.96
N ASP A 98 6.42 -11.09 -10.24
CA ASP A 98 5.53 -11.25 -11.41
C ASP A 98 4.90 -12.64 -11.60
N SER A 99 5.12 -13.57 -10.66
CA SER A 99 4.80 -15.00 -10.81
C SER A 99 3.50 -15.40 -10.12
N THR A 100 3.21 -14.73 -9.01
CA THR A 100 2.08 -15.03 -8.14
C THR A 100 1.24 -13.78 -8.05
N VAL A 101 -0.05 -13.89 -8.34
CA VAL A 101 -1.04 -12.82 -8.15
C VAL A 101 -2.06 -13.34 -7.15
N SER A 102 -2.34 -12.54 -6.14
CA SER A 102 -3.35 -12.86 -5.14
C SER A 102 -4.31 -11.70 -4.97
N ARG A 103 -5.59 -12.02 -4.79
CA ARG A 103 -6.66 -11.08 -4.48
C ARG A 103 -7.39 -11.58 -3.25
N CYS A 104 -7.50 -10.71 -2.26
CA CYS A 104 -8.17 -11.00 -1.01
C CYS A 104 -8.96 -9.78 -0.56
N VAL A 105 -10.12 -10.01 0.02
CA VAL A 105 -10.87 -8.99 0.75
C VAL A 105 -10.95 -9.42 2.19
N VAL A 106 -10.57 -8.54 3.11
CA VAL A 106 -10.73 -8.76 4.54
C VAL A 106 -11.70 -7.73 5.09
N ALA A 107 -12.62 -8.15 5.94
CA ALA A 107 -13.63 -7.26 6.50
C ALA A 107 -13.83 -7.51 7.98
N THR A 108 -14.21 -6.47 8.71
CA THR A 108 -14.53 -6.54 10.14
C THR A 108 -15.81 -5.78 10.44
N SER A 109 -16.43 -6.10 11.57
CA SER A 109 -17.70 -5.54 12.03
C SER A 109 -17.83 -5.71 13.54
N GLU A 110 -18.76 -4.97 14.15
CA GLU A 110 -19.10 -5.11 15.58
C GLU A 110 -19.57 -6.52 15.96
N ILE A 111 -20.00 -7.31 14.98
CA ILE A 111 -20.40 -8.72 15.17
C ILE A 111 -19.21 -9.57 15.65
N LEU A 112 -18.01 -9.32 15.12
CA LEU A 112 -16.78 -10.04 15.43
C LEU A 112 -15.64 -9.02 15.71
N PRO A 113 -15.66 -8.36 16.87
CA PRO A 113 -14.70 -7.29 17.16
C PRO A 113 -13.28 -7.84 17.27
N GLY A 114 -12.32 -7.19 16.61
CA GLY A 114 -10.91 -7.60 16.59
C GLY A 114 -10.62 -8.83 15.72
N ILE A 115 -11.60 -9.32 14.98
CA ILE A 115 -11.44 -10.41 14.02
C ILE A 115 -11.74 -9.89 12.62
N TRP A 116 -10.89 -10.27 11.68
CA TRP A 116 -11.05 -10.04 10.26
C TRP A 116 -11.50 -11.30 9.55
N VAL A 117 -12.59 -11.18 8.82
CA VAL A 117 -13.08 -12.23 7.93
C VAL A 117 -12.46 -12.00 6.57
N SER A 118 -11.61 -12.93 6.15
CA SER A 118 -10.91 -12.93 4.88
C SER A 118 -11.67 -13.78 3.86
N LEU A 119 -11.93 -13.22 2.68
CA LEU A 119 -12.46 -13.88 1.51
C LEU A 119 -11.43 -13.79 0.39
N ALA A 120 -10.81 -14.93 0.06
CA ALA A 120 -9.78 -15.05 -0.97
C ALA A 120 -10.28 -15.90 -2.14
N GLY A 121 -9.84 -15.55 -3.35
CA GLY A 121 -10.21 -16.26 -4.58
C GLY A 121 -10.66 -15.29 -5.67
N SER A 122 -10.22 -15.54 -6.91
CA SER A 122 -10.62 -14.77 -8.09
C SER A 122 -11.89 -15.30 -8.76
N ALA A 123 -12.25 -16.55 -8.48
CA ALA A 123 -13.41 -17.24 -9.04
C ALA A 123 -13.98 -18.25 -8.03
N ASP A 124 -15.23 -18.63 -8.25
CA ASP A 124 -15.95 -19.65 -7.48
C ASP A 124 -15.24 -21.03 -7.58
N PRO A 125 -14.98 -21.76 -6.48
CA PRO A 125 -15.34 -21.45 -5.09
C PRO A 125 -14.35 -20.50 -4.38
N TYR A 126 -14.84 -19.81 -3.35
CA TYR A 126 -14.05 -18.89 -2.54
C TYR A 126 -13.52 -19.55 -1.26
N ARG A 127 -12.36 -19.09 -0.80
CA ARG A 127 -11.81 -19.46 0.50
C ARG A 127 -12.16 -18.39 1.52
N LEU A 128 -12.91 -18.78 2.54
CA LEU A 128 -13.25 -17.93 3.68
C LEU A 128 -12.41 -18.36 4.89
N SER A 129 -11.84 -17.41 5.62
CA SER A 129 -11.05 -17.69 6.82
C SER A 129 -11.12 -16.53 7.81
N MET A 130 -10.95 -16.81 9.10
CA MET A 130 -10.81 -15.78 10.13
C MET A 130 -9.33 -15.45 10.36
N ARG A 131 -9.01 -14.18 10.60
CA ARG A 131 -7.65 -13.67 10.82
C ARG A 131 -7.66 -12.63 11.93
N SER A 132 -6.60 -12.59 12.71
CA SER A 132 -6.34 -11.51 13.68
C SER A 132 -5.55 -10.36 13.05
N ASP A 133 -5.59 -9.17 13.65
CA ASP A 133 -4.79 -8.01 13.19
C ASP A 133 -3.29 -8.34 13.06
N PRO A 134 -2.63 -8.98 14.05
CA PRO A 134 -1.21 -9.30 13.94
C PRO A 134 -0.91 -10.25 12.77
N GLU A 135 -1.80 -11.20 12.47
CA GLU A 135 -1.63 -12.12 11.34
C GLU A 135 -1.71 -11.40 10.00
N LEU A 136 -2.64 -10.47 9.84
CA LEU A 136 -2.75 -9.66 8.61
C LEU A 136 -1.53 -8.76 8.43
N ARG A 137 -1.08 -8.10 9.51
CA ARG A 137 0.14 -7.27 9.47
C ARG A 137 1.38 -8.09 9.14
N PHE A 138 1.50 -9.29 9.72
CA PHE A 138 2.57 -10.22 9.41
C PHE A 138 2.52 -10.66 7.94
N LEU A 139 1.34 -11.05 7.43
CA LEU A 139 1.16 -11.44 6.04
C LEU A 139 1.60 -10.33 5.07
N ILE A 140 1.16 -9.09 5.29
CA ILE A 140 1.53 -7.95 4.43
C ILE A 140 3.04 -7.68 4.49
N SER A 141 3.61 -7.73 5.70
CA SER A 141 5.06 -7.53 5.89
C SER A 141 5.89 -8.62 5.22
N ASP A 142 5.41 -9.87 5.25
CA ASP A 142 6.05 -11.03 4.62
C ASP A 142 5.98 -10.95 3.09
N VAL A 143 4.80 -10.62 2.53
CA VAL A 143 4.60 -10.39 1.09
C VAL A 143 5.53 -9.29 0.57
N LEU A 144 5.68 -8.21 1.34
CA LEU A 144 6.59 -7.11 1.01
C LEU A 144 8.06 -7.42 1.34
N SER A 145 8.34 -8.57 1.96
CA SER A 145 9.67 -8.93 2.47
C SER A 145 10.32 -7.78 3.25
N ALA A 146 9.52 -7.08 4.06
CA ALA A 146 9.89 -5.82 4.71
C ALA A 146 10.98 -5.99 5.78
N ALA A 147 11.21 -7.22 6.25
CA ALA A 147 12.30 -7.55 7.17
C ALA A 147 13.69 -7.54 6.49
N ALA A 148 13.76 -7.61 5.15
CA ALA A 148 15.01 -7.46 4.42
C ALA A 148 15.50 -6.00 4.48
N GLY A 149 16.81 -5.78 4.52
CA GLY A 149 17.39 -4.44 4.71
C GLY A 149 16.80 -3.38 3.77
N ILE A 150 16.09 -2.42 4.35
CA ILE A 150 15.57 -1.22 3.67
C ILE A 150 16.60 -0.11 3.86
N ARG A 151 17.00 0.54 2.76
CA ARG A 151 17.87 1.71 2.79
C ARG A 151 17.02 2.95 3.05
N PRO A 152 17.52 3.91 3.85
CA PRO A 152 16.83 5.16 4.08
C PRO A 152 17.10 6.11 2.90
N THR A 153 16.44 5.86 1.76
CA THR A 153 16.27 6.90 0.75
C THR A 153 15.18 7.85 1.28
N LYS A 154 15.30 9.15 1.04
CA LYS A 154 14.26 10.13 1.42
C LYS A 154 13.71 10.75 0.14
N ILE A 155 12.65 10.15 -0.37
CA ILE A 155 11.83 10.72 -1.43
C ILE A 155 10.46 10.96 -0.80
N GLY A 156 9.92 12.17 -0.96
CA GLY A 156 8.67 12.60 -0.38
C GLY A 156 8.10 13.76 -1.18
N CYS A 157 6.92 13.59 -1.77
CA CYS A 157 6.19 14.68 -2.42
C CYS A 157 4.68 14.40 -2.43
N ASP A 158 3.91 15.48 -2.44
CA ASP A 158 2.44 15.45 -2.48
C ASP A 158 1.98 15.99 -3.84
N PHE A 159 0.92 15.41 -4.39
CA PHE A 159 0.32 15.76 -5.67
C PHE A 159 -1.11 15.20 -5.76
N SER A 160 -1.83 15.44 -6.85
CA SER A 160 -3.18 14.93 -7.04
C SER A 160 -3.22 13.41 -7.26
N THR A 161 -4.36 12.77 -6.99
CA THR A 161 -4.59 11.36 -7.36
C THR A 161 -4.42 11.13 -8.87
N GLU A 162 -4.79 12.10 -9.71
CA GLU A 162 -4.56 12.04 -11.15
C GLU A 162 -3.07 12.05 -11.50
N ALA A 163 -2.26 12.87 -10.82
CA ALA A 163 -0.80 12.86 -10.94
C ALA A 163 -0.19 11.54 -10.46
N ALA A 164 -0.70 10.94 -9.38
CA ALA A 164 -0.27 9.63 -8.91
C ALA A 164 -0.48 8.54 -9.97
N LEU A 165 -1.69 8.48 -10.56
CA LEU A 165 -2.03 7.51 -11.58
C LEU A 165 -1.23 7.75 -12.86
N THR A 166 -1.04 9.01 -13.26
CA THR A 166 -0.17 9.39 -14.37
C THR A 166 1.26 8.92 -14.13
N PHE A 167 1.77 9.05 -12.90
CA PHE A 167 3.10 8.55 -12.56
C PHE A 167 3.18 7.02 -12.67
N THR A 168 2.18 6.28 -12.18
CA THR A 168 2.15 4.81 -12.37
C THR A 168 2.10 4.41 -13.85
N ALA A 169 1.42 5.19 -14.70
CA ALA A 169 1.42 5.00 -16.15
C ALA A 169 2.82 5.23 -16.76
N ILE A 170 3.56 6.23 -16.28
CA ILE A 170 4.95 6.49 -16.70
C ILE A 170 5.89 5.34 -16.26
N LEU A 171 5.71 4.80 -15.05
CA LEU A 171 6.47 3.62 -14.58
C LEU A 171 6.24 2.42 -15.51
N ASP A 172 4.97 2.14 -15.85
CA ASP A 172 4.61 1.06 -16.77
C ASP A 172 5.17 1.29 -18.18
N GLN A 173 5.09 2.52 -18.72
CA GLN A 173 5.69 2.83 -20.02
C GLN A 173 7.21 2.63 -20.01
N THR A 174 7.90 3.09 -18.97
CA THR A 174 9.35 2.97 -18.84
C THR A 174 9.76 1.49 -18.78
N ARG A 175 9.04 0.68 -18.00
CA ARG A 175 9.24 -0.77 -17.94
C ARG A 175 8.99 -1.43 -19.29
N ARG A 176 7.94 -1.05 -20.01
CA ARG A 176 7.64 -1.55 -21.36
C ARG A 176 8.76 -1.21 -22.34
N SER A 177 9.20 0.05 -22.39
CA SER A 177 10.32 0.48 -23.24
C SER A 177 11.58 -0.32 -22.95
N TRP A 178 11.90 -0.54 -21.67
CA TRP A 178 13.04 -1.37 -21.29
C TRP A 178 12.91 -2.82 -21.80
N LEU A 179 11.75 -3.47 -21.61
CA LEU A 179 11.51 -4.84 -22.09
C LEU A 179 11.63 -4.94 -23.62
N VAL A 180 11.07 -3.96 -24.35
CA VAL A 180 11.18 -3.89 -25.81
C VAL A 180 12.64 -3.70 -26.24
N SER A 181 13.39 -2.84 -25.57
CA SER A 181 14.82 -2.65 -25.83
C SER A 181 15.62 -3.93 -25.59
N GLN A 182 15.34 -4.68 -24.51
CA GLN A 182 15.98 -5.98 -24.25
C GLN A 182 15.68 -7.00 -25.36
N LEU A 183 14.43 -7.11 -25.79
CA LEU A 183 14.02 -8.02 -26.87
C LEU A 183 14.66 -7.67 -28.22
N ARG A 184 14.98 -6.39 -28.44
CA ARG A 184 15.58 -5.89 -29.69
C ARG A 184 17.09 -5.68 -29.60
N HIS A 185 17.72 -5.98 -28.46
CA HIS A 185 19.12 -5.68 -28.17
C HIS A 185 19.49 -4.19 -28.40
N LEU A 186 18.58 -3.29 -28.04
CA LEU A 186 18.77 -1.84 -28.09
C LEU A 186 19.07 -1.28 -26.70
N GLU A 187 19.64 -0.08 -26.65
CA GLU A 187 19.75 0.66 -25.40
C GLU A 187 18.35 1.05 -24.90
N PRO A 188 18.06 0.92 -23.60
CA PRO A 188 16.81 1.42 -23.03
C PRO A 188 16.71 2.93 -23.16
N VAL A 189 15.56 3.39 -23.66
CA VAL A 189 15.23 4.82 -23.73
C VAL A 189 14.24 5.13 -22.61
N SER A 190 14.55 6.13 -21.79
CA SER A 190 13.68 6.64 -20.71
C SER A 190 12.73 7.75 -21.17
N LEU A 191 12.85 8.19 -22.42
CA LEU A 191 11.97 9.19 -23.02
C LEU A 191 10.57 8.62 -23.26
N PHE A 192 9.56 9.43 -22.98
CA PHE A 192 8.17 9.12 -23.28
C PHE A 192 7.42 10.36 -23.75
N SER A 193 6.40 10.15 -24.57
CA SER A 193 5.53 11.20 -25.08
C SER A 193 4.23 11.31 -24.28
N LEU A 194 3.50 12.40 -24.48
CA LEU A 194 2.13 12.55 -23.98
C LEU A 194 1.20 11.41 -24.45
N GLU A 195 1.38 10.96 -25.69
CA GLU A 195 0.58 9.89 -26.27
C GLU A 195 0.87 8.53 -25.61
N ASP A 196 2.14 8.26 -25.27
CA ASP A 196 2.51 7.04 -24.54
C ASP A 196 1.79 6.95 -23.19
N VAL A 197 1.77 8.06 -22.44
CA VAL A 197 1.10 8.17 -21.14
C VAL A 197 -0.40 7.95 -21.30
N ARG A 198 -1.04 8.64 -22.27
CA ARG A 198 -2.47 8.46 -22.56
C ARG A 198 -2.81 7.00 -22.89
N ASN A 199 -1.99 6.35 -23.71
CA ASN A 199 -2.18 4.95 -24.08
C ASN A 199 -2.07 4.02 -22.85
N ARG A 200 -1.10 4.26 -21.95
CA ARG A 200 -0.99 3.49 -20.70
C ARG A 200 -2.20 3.71 -19.79
N LEU A 201 -2.66 4.95 -19.62
CA LEU A 201 -3.84 5.29 -18.82
C LEU A 201 -5.09 4.58 -19.36
N ALA A 202 -5.31 4.59 -20.68
CA ALA A 202 -6.42 3.90 -21.32
C ALA A 202 -6.35 2.36 -21.14
N GLU A 203 -5.14 1.80 -21.15
CA GLU A 203 -4.87 0.38 -20.91
C GLU A 203 -4.97 -0.02 -19.42
N GLY A 204 -5.08 0.94 -18.48
CA GLY A 204 -5.16 0.67 -17.04
C GLY A 204 -6.32 -0.26 -16.63
N SER A 205 -7.36 -0.35 -17.46
CA SER A 205 -8.50 -1.24 -17.22
C SER A 205 -8.27 -2.71 -17.60
N ILE A 206 -7.17 -3.05 -18.27
CA ILE A 206 -6.83 -4.44 -18.65
C ILE A 206 -6.52 -5.27 -17.39
N GLU A 207 -6.94 -6.53 -17.34
CA GLU A 207 -6.59 -7.45 -16.25
C GLU A 207 -5.16 -8.01 -16.40
N ASP A 208 -4.13 -7.18 -16.21
CA ASP A 208 -2.72 -7.60 -16.17
C ASP A 208 -1.98 -7.05 -14.94
N PHE A 209 -2.06 -7.81 -13.85
CA PHE A 209 -1.50 -7.49 -12.52
C PHE A 209 0.02 -7.50 -12.45
N ARG A 210 0.71 -7.79 -13.55
CA ARG A 210 2.17 -7.61 -13.62
C ARG A 210 2.53 -6.13 -13.68
N TRP A 211 1.64 -5.29 -14.20
CA TRP A 211 1.83 -3.84 -14.35
C TRP A 211 1.25 -3.08 -13.17
N THR A 212 1.90 -1.98 -12.81
CA THR A 212 1.61 -1.23 -11.60
C THR A 212 0.27 -0.50 -11.69
N LEU A 213 -0.03 0.12 -12.83
CA LEU A 213 -1.29 0.84 -13.02
C LEU A 213 -2.50 -0.12 -13.02
N PRO A 214 -2.55 -1.20 -13.84
CA PRO A 214 -3.64 -2.17 -13.77
C PRO A 214 -3.82 -2.84 -12.41
N LEU A 215 -2.74 -3.10 -11.68
CA LEU A 215 -2.82 -3.63 -10.31
C LEU A 215 -3.55 -2.66 -9.37
N THR A 216 -3.26 -1.36 -9.52
CA THR A 216 -3.78 -0.27 -8.68
C THR A 216 -5.21 0.11 -9.05
N GLU A 217 -5.51 0.22 -10.34
CA GLU A 217 -6.81 0.68 -10.87
C GLU A 217 -7.99 -0.15 -10.36
N LYS A 218 -7.81 -1.46 -10.17
CA LYS A 218 -8.86 -2.38 -9.68
C LYS A 218 -9.31 -2.10 -8.25
N LEU A 219 -8.56 -1.30 -7.52
CA LEU A 219 -8.88 -0.92 -6.16
C LEU A 219 -9.28 0.55 -6.02
N LEU A 220 -9.36 1.31 -7.13
CA LEU A 220 -9.89 2.66 -7.10
C LEU A 220 -11.41 2.66 -6.91
N PRO A 221 -11.98 3.71 -6.27
CA PRO A 221 -13.43 3.83 -6.11
C PRO A 221 -14.12 4.18 -7.43
N ILE A 222 -13.41 4.88 -8.32
CA ILE A 222 -13.87 5.26 -9.66
C ILE A 222 -12.89 4.67 -10.68
N PRO A 223 -13.37 3.96 -11.72
CA PRO A 223 -12.50 3.43 -12.77
C PRO A 223 -11.73 4.55 -13.47
N ILE A 224 -10.45 4.31 -13.80
CA ILE A 224 -9.60 5.38 -14.37
C ILE A 224 -10.16 5.94 -15.68
N ARG A 225 -10.83 5.11 -16.49
CA ARG A 225 -11.47 5.50 -17.76
C ARG A 225 -12.58 6.55 -17.60
N GLU A 226 -13.08 6.75 -16.39
CA GLU A 226 -14.12 7.74 -16.05
C GLU A 226 -13.52 9.04 -15.50
N MET A 227 -12.19 9.09 -15.34
CA MET A 227 -11.46 10.26 -14.85
C MET A 227 -10.99 11.16 -16.01
N THR A 228 -10.89 12.45 -15.75
CA THR A 228 -10.46 13.47 -16.72
C THR A 228 -9.03 13.29 -17.20
N VAL A 229 -8.16 12.74 -16.34
CA VAL A 229 -6.74 12.48 -16.66
C VAL A 229 -6.52 11.60 -17.89
N VAL A 230 -7.47 10.72 -18.24
CA VAL A 230 -7.35 9.86 -19.43
C VAL A 230 -7.49 10.66 -20.72
N GLU A 231 -8.32 11.71 -20.72
CA GLU A 231 -8.51 12.56 -21.89
C GLU A 231 -7.31 13.52 -22.04
N ASP A 232 -6.96 14.21 -20.95
CA ASP A 232 -5.84 15.14 -20.91
C ASP A 232 -4.96 14.95 -19.65
N PRO A 233 -3.83 14.22 -19.76
CA PRO A 233 -2.93 14.03 -18.62
C PRO A 233 -1.99 15.23 -18.39
N ARG A 234 -2.10 16.33 -19.15
CA ARG A 234 -1.19 17.48 -19.01
C ARG A 234 -1.21 18.14 -17.63
N PRO A 235 -2.37 18.38 -16.97
CA PRO A 235 -2.38 18.96 -15.63
C PRO A 235 -1.59 18.09 -14.64
N ALA A 236 -1.82 16.78 -14.67
CA ALA A 236 -1.09 15.80 -13.87
C ALA A 236 0.42 15.79 -14.19
N LEU A 237 0.82 15.91 -15.46
CA LEU A 237 2.24 16.00 -15.83
C LEU A 237 2.91 17.27 -15.30
N LEU A 238 2.20 18.41 -15.26
CA LEU A 238 2.73 19.65 -14.67
C LEU A 238 3.01 19.46 -13.17
N GLU A 239 2.11 18.83 -12.43
CA GLU A 239 2.33 18.50 -11.02
C GLU A 239 3.55 17.58 -10.83
N LEU A 240 3.76 16.60 -11.72
CA LEU A 240 4.93 15.72 -11.65
C LEU A 240 6.25 16.44 -11.99
N ILE A 241 6.20 17.46 -12.84
CA ILE A 241 7.35 18.36 -13.11
C ILE A 241 7.64 19.20 -11.87
N GLU A 242 6.62 19.80 -11.26
CA GLU A 242 6.75 20.58 -10.03
C GLU A 242 7.27 19.74 -8.85
N ALA A 243 6.84 18.47 -8.76
CA ALA A 243 7.35 17.49 -7.81
C ALA A 243 8.79 17.02 -8.13
N GLY A 244 9.36 17.43 -9.27
CA GLY A 244 10.71 17.09 -9.68
C GLY A 244 10.90 15.60 -10.01
N LEU A 245 9.85 14.92 -10.47
CA LEU A 245 9.89 13.50 -10.87
C LEU A 245 10.17 13.33 -12.37
N ILE A 246 9.74 14.29 -13.19
CA ILE A 246 9.92 14.31 -14.64
C ILE A 246 10.37 15.69 -15.10
N GLU A 247 10.95 15.79 -16.29
CA GLU A 247 11.34 17.05 -16.91
C GLU A 247 11.02 17.05 -18.42
N PRO A 248 10.56 18.17 -19.00
CA PRO A 248 10.35 18.28 -20.42
C PRO A 248 11.71 18.35 -21.16
N VAL A 249 11.82 17.62 -22.27
CA VAL A 249 13.04 17.60 -23.10
C VAL A 249 13.00 18.68 -24.18
N ASN A 250 11.81 19.18 -24.52
CA ASN A 250 11.58 20.21 -25.53
C ASN A 250 10.67 21.33 -25.02
N GLU A 251 10.72 22.48 -25.69
CA GLU A 251 9.95 23.68 -25.32
C GLU A 251 8.43 23.46 -25.36
N ASP A 252 7.96 22.62 -26.28
CA ASP A 252 6.53 22.30 -26.43
C ASP A 252 6.01 21.31 -25.37
N ALA A 253 6.87 20.81 -24.48
CA ALA A 253 6.54 19.80 -23.47
C ALA A 253 5.77 18.60 -24.06
N SER A 254 6.24 18.09 -25.21
CA SER A 254 5.64 16.93 -25.87
C SER A 254 6.42 15.63 -25.62
N ILE A 255 7.69 15.76 -25.24
CA ILE A 255 8.58 14.67 -24.86
C ILE A 255 9.13 14.97 -23.46
N PHE A 256 9.12 13.95 -22.62
CA PHE A 256 9.57 14.04 -21.23
C PHE A 256 10.65 13.00 -20.96
N ASP A 257 11.51 13.29 -19.99
CA ASP A 257 12.44 12.34 -19.38
C ASP A 257 12.17 12.27 -17.87
N LEU A 258 12.64 11.20 -17.25
CA LEU A 258 12.64 11.07 -15.80
C LEU A 258 13.80 11.88 -15.21
N THR A 259 13.54 12.65 -14.17
CA THR A 259 14.63 13.27 -13.38
C THR A 259 15.41 12.18 -12.61
N GLN A 260 16.45 12.56 -11.86
CA GLN A 260 17.18 11.58 -11.05
C GLN A 260 16.29 10.84 -10.02
N PRO A 261 15.44 11.52 -9.22
CA PRO A 261 14.45 10.84 -8.37
C PRO A 261 13.49 9.94 -9.16
N GLY A 262 12.92 10.42 -10.27
CA GLY A 262 12.01 9.64 -11.11
C GLY A 262 12.66 8.38 -11.67
N ARG A 263 13.92 8.48 -12.11
CA ARG A 263 14.72 7.33 -12.60
C ARG A 263 14.94 6.28 -11.53
N LEU A 264 15.25 6.69 -10.29
CA LEU A 264 15.43 5.75 -9.17
C LEU A 264 14.13 4.99 -8.87
N LEU A 265 12.99 5.67 -8.89
CA LEU A 265 11.68 5.06 -8.67
C LEU A 265 11.29 4.12 -9.82
N ALA A 266 11.48 4.54 -11.07
CA ALA A 266 11.19 3.73 -12.25
C ALA A 266 12.05 2.47 -12.30
N GLU A 267 13.34 2.58 -12.00
CA GLU A 267 14.23 1.43 -11.91
C GLU A 267 13.88 0.51 -10.75
N GLY A 268 13.52 1.09 -9.59
CA GLY A 268 13.07 0.35 -8.42
C GLY A 268 11.78 -0.43 -8.66
N ASP A 269 10.78 0.19 -9.30
CA ASP A 269 9.54 -0.46 -9.69
C ASP A 269 9.81 -1.57 -10.73
N ARG A 270 10.60 -1.29 -11.76
CA ARG A 270 10.97 -2.28 -12.78
C ARG A 270 11.61 -3.54 -12.16
N GLN A 271 12.39 -3.38 -11.10
CA GLN A 271 13.04 -4.46 -10.35
C GLN A 271 12.28 -4.88 -9.08
N ALA A 272 11.01 -4.50 -8.94
CA ALA A 272 10.26 -4.77 -7.71
C ALA A 272 10.17 -6.27 -7.42
N ALA A 273 10.55 -6.64 -6.19
CA ALA A 273 10.40 -8.00 -5.70
C ALA A 273 8.94 -8.34 -5.44
N SER A 274 8.16 -7.36 -4.99
CA SER A 274 6.72 -7.47 -4.82
C SER A 274 6.05 -6.10 -4.90
N ARG A 275 4.77 -6.12 -5.29
CA ARG A 275 3.86 -4.99 -5.21
C ARG A 275 2.63 -5.42 -4.44
N LEU A 276 2.14 -4.53 -3.60
CA LEU A 276 0.91 -4.72 -2.86
C LEU A 276 0.10 -3.44 -2.96
N VAL A 277 -1.13 -3.55 -3.44
CA VAL A 277 -2.12 -2.49 -3.39
C VAL A 277 -3.14 -2.87 -2.33
N LEU A 278 -3.35 -1.96 -1.40
CA LEU A 278 -4.32 -2.07 -0.33
C LEU A 278 -5.33 -0.94 -0.53
N SER A 279 -6.62 -1.26 -0.57
CA SER A 279 -7.66 -0.23 -0.39
C SER A 279 -8.40 -0.43 0.91
N GLN A 280 -8.73 0.65 1.59
CA GLN A 280 -9.49 0.64 2.82
C GLN A 280 -10.78 1.42 2.60
N SER A 281 -11.92 0.78 2.86
CA SER A 281 -13.24 1.41 2.84
C SER A 281 -13.89 1.34 4.21
N PHE A 282 -14.44 2.45 4.68
CA PHE A 282 -15.22 2.52 5.92
C PHE A 282 -16.35 3.54 5.81
N LEU A 283 -17.36 3.39 6.66
CA LEU A 283 -18.52 4.29 6.71
C LEU A 283 -18.23 5.49 7.62
N LEU A 284 -18.59 6.68 7.15
CA LEU A 284 -18.67 7.91 7.93
C LEU A 284 -20.09 8.08 8.52
N PRO A 285 -20.28 8.94 9.56
CA PRO A 285 -21.57 9.12 10.22
C PRO A 285 -22.76 9.45 9.28
N GLU A 286 -22.51 10.14 8.18
CA GLU A 286 -23.53 10.53 7.17
C GLU A 286 -23.80 9.45 6.10
N ALA A 287 -23.40 8.20 6.35
CA ALA A 287 -23.43 7.11 5.38
C ALA A 287 -22.59 7.35 4.11
N ALA A 288 -21.71 8.36 4.12
CA ALA A 288 -20.65 8.51 3.12
C ALA A 288 -19.59 7.41 3.30
N ILE A 289 -18.97 7.00 2.20
CA ILE A 289 -17.89 6.01 2.21
C ILE A 289 -16.56 6.76 2.08
N ALA A 290 -15.70 6.64 3.10
CA ALA A 290 -14.30 7.00 2.96
C ALA A 290 -13.55 5.85 2.29
N HIS A 291 -12.67 6.18 1.34
CA HIS A 291 -11.93 5.20 0.57
C HIS A 291 -10.51 5.67 0.27
N ASP A 292 -9.53 4.93 0.79
CA ASP A 292 -8.11 5.19 0.59
C ASP A 292 -7.46 4.05 -0.18
N VAL A 293 -6.47 4.35 -1.02
CA VAL A 293 -5.71 3.36 -1.79
C VAL A 293 -4.22 3.57 -1.55
N MET A 294 -3.54 2.52 -1.14
CA MET A 294 -2.10 2.47 -0.88
C MET A 294 -1.43 1.49 -1.83
N LEU A 295 -0.53 1.98 -2.68
CA LEU A 295 0.38 1.16 -3.48
C LEU A 295 1.73 1.09 -2.79
N LEU A 296 2.12 -0.11 -2.36
CA LEU A 296 3.39 -0.44 -1.76
C LEU A 296 4.24 -1.23 -2.76
N THR A 297 5.42 -0.73 -3.10
CA THR A 297 6.34 -1.40 -4.02
C THR A 297 7.66 -1.69 -3.31
N ARG A 298 7.97 -2.98 -3.13
CA ARG A 298 9.26 -3.42 -2.60
C ARG A 298 10.28 -3.44 -3.73
N THR A 299 11.15 -2.44 -3.79
CA THR A 299 12.31 -2.42 -4.70
C THR A 299 13.45 -3.27 -4.09
N PRO A 300 14.60 -3.45 -4.76
CA PRO A 300 15.74 -4.13 -4.14
C PRO A 300 16.30 -3.42 -2.90
N SER A 301 16.13 -2.10 -2.80
CA SER A 301 16.74 -1.29 -1.74
C SER A 301 15.74 -0.57 -0.84
N ASP A 302 14.54 -0.30 -1.33
CA ASP A 302 13.57 0.59 -0.68
C ASP A 302 12.18 -0.03 -0.62
N LEU A 303 11.31 0.56 0.20
CA LEU A 303 9.87 0.31 0.20
C LEU A 303 9.17 1.62 -0.17
N LEU A 304 8.62 1.67 -1.38
CA LEU A 304 7.91 2.84 -1.89
C LEU A 304 6.44 2.76 -1.49
N LEU A 305 5.85 3.89 -1.12
CA LEU A 305 4.43 4.07 -0.84
C LEU A 305 3.89 5.18 -1.74
N ILE A 306 2.81 4.90 -2.46
CA ILE A 306 1.92 5.90 -3.04
C ILE A 306 0.58 5.77 -2.32
N LEU A 307 0.21 6.76 -1.52
CA LEU A 307 -1.09 6.85 -0.85
C LEU A 307 -1.99 7.80 -1.65
N MET A 308 -3.19 7.37 -1.99
CA MET A 308 -4.23 8.16 -2.63
C MET A 308 -5.46 8.21 -1.70
N SER A 309 -5.92 9.41 -1.37
CA SER A 309 -7.08 9.65 -0.50
C SER A 309 -7.91 10.78 -1.12
N GLY A 310 -9.05 10.40 -1.72
CA GLY A 310 -9.86 11.33 -2.52
C GLY A 310 -9.06 11.93 -3.69
N GLU A 311 -9.03 13.25 -3.77
CA GLU A 311 -8.33 13.99 -4.83
C GLU A 311 -6.82 14.15 -4.59
N GLN A 312 -6.34 13.83 -3.39
CA GLN A 312 -4.95 14.01 -2.98
C GLN A 312 -4.18 12.69 -2.95
N ALA A 313 -2.90 12.78 -3.24
CA ALA A 313 -1.96 11.69 -3.15
C ALA A 313 -0.61 12.13 -2.58
N SER A 314 0.10 11.17 -2.00
CA SER A 314 1.45 11.36 -1.48
C SER A 314 2.34 10.19 -1.88
N LEU A 315 3.55 10.49 -2.34
CA LEU A 315 4.60 9.53 -2.64
C LEU A 315 5.67 9.63 -1.56
N SER A 316 6.02 8.51 -0.94
CA SER A 316 7.06 8.46 0.08
C SER A 316 7.84 7.15 0.07
N THR A 317 9.09 7.19 0.49
CA THR A 317 9.90 6.03 0.85
C THR A 317 9.74 5.71 2.34
N LEU A 318 9.31 4.50 2.69
CA LEU A 318 9.15 4.07 4.08
C LEU A 318 10.48 3.64 4.71
N LEU A 319 10.73 4.10 5.94
CA LEU A 319 11.87 3.66 6.75
C LEU A 319 11.57 2.34 7.48
N PRO A 320 12.60 1.66 8.02
CA PRO A 320 12.39 0.52 8.89
C PRO A 320 11.47 0.88 10.07
N GLY A 321 10.36 0.16 10.21
CA GLY A 321 9.35 0.40 11.26
C GLY A 321 8.14 1.21 10.80
N ASP A 322 8.28 2.09 9.80
CA ASP A 322 7.17 2.91 9.30
C ASP A 322 6.04 2.05 8.74
N LEU A 323 6.37 0.94 8.07
CA LEU A 323 5.35 -0.01 7.60
C LEU A 323 4.54 -0.59 8.77
N SER A 324 5.18 -0.91 9.90
CA SER A 324 4.45 -1.47 11.05
C SER A 324 3.49 -0.43 11.64
N ALA A 325 3.95 0.81 11.80
CA ALA A 325 3.11 1.92 12.26
C ALA A 325 1.96 2.21 11.29
N LEU A 326 2.24 2.22 9.99
CA LEU A 326 1.22 2.40 8.95
C LEU A 326 0.17 1.31 9.02
N LEU A 327 0.58 0.04 9.12
CA LEU A 327 -0.34 -1.08 9.21
C LEU A 327 -1.11 -1.11 10.53
N GLU A 328 -0.52 -0.64 11.63
CA GLU A 328 -1.25 -0.43 12.89
C GLU A 328 -2.36 0.60 12.71
N GLN A 329 -2.08 1.73 12.05
CA GLN A 329 -3.10 2.74 11.77
C GLN A 329 -4.17 2.25 10.81
N VAL A 330 -3.77 1.54 9.75
CA VAL A 330 -4.69 0.87 8.84
C VAL A 330 -5.58 -0.01 9.66
N PHE A 331 -5.09 -1.02 10.38
CA PHE A 331 -5.91 -2.01 11.09
C PHE A 331 -6.53 -1.56 12.42
N ALA A 332 -6.16 -0.40 12.96
CA ALA A 332 -6.79 0.14 14.16
C ALA A 332 -8.30 0.32 13.99
N ALA A 333 -9.06 0.09 15.07
CA ALA A 333 -10.46 0.47 15.11
C ALA A 333 -10.57 1.97 14.80
N PRO A 334 -11.52 2.38 13.93
CA PRO A 334 -11.72 3.80 13.68
C PRO A 334 -11.95 4.47 15.02
N LEU A 335 -11.10 5.45 15.34
CA LEU A 335 -11.42 6.38 16.41
C LEU A 335 -12.73 7.02 15.96
N ILE A 336 -13.83 6.68 16.60
CA ILE A 336 -15.03 7.50 16.55
C ILE A 336 -14.53 8.83 17.09
N VAL A 337 -14.17 9.74 16.18
CA VAL A 337 -13.89 11.12 16.55
C VAL A 337 -15.26 11.60 16.98
N GLU A 338 -15.55 11.48 18.27
CA GLU A 338 -16.62 12.23 18.90
C GLU A 338 -16.29 13.67 18.57
N GLU A 339 -17.00 14.19 17.57
CA GLU A 339 -16.92 15.57 17.16
C GLU A 339 -16.97 16.39 18.45
N PRO A 340 -15.91 17.15 18.78
CA PRO A 340 -15.78 17.75 20.10
C PRO A 340 -17.05 18.55 20.34
N ALA A 341 -17.86 18.07 21.29
CA ALA A 341 -19.18 18.60 21.57
C ALA A 341 -19.07 20.12 21.57
N ALA A 342 -19.77 20.75 20.62
CA ALA A 342 -19.69 22.18 20.35
C ALA A 342 -19.57 22.91 21.69
N ALA A 343 -18.42 23.58 21.89
CA ALA A 343 -18.16 24.30 23.12
C ALA A 343 -19.39 25.15 23.45
N PRO A 344 -19.92 25.10 24.69
CA PRO A 344 -21.12 25.85 25.03
C PRO A 344 -20.89 27.32 24.68
N GLU A 345 -21.78 27.86 23.86
CA GLU A 345 -21.76 29.26 23.44
C GLU A 345 -21.51 30.14 24.67
N ALA A 346 -20.37 30.82 24.68
CA ALA A 346 -20.06 31.79 25.70
C ALA A 346 -21.15 32.88 25.69
N PRO A 347 -21.66 33.31 26.86
CA PRO A 347 -22.71 34.33 26.92
C PRO A 347 -22.20 35.63 26.29
N GLU A 348 -23.02 36.20 25.40
CA GLU A 348 -22.79 37.46 24.70
C GLU A 348 -22.28 38.54 25.67
N ALA A 349 -21.06 39.00 25.44
CA ALA A 349 -20.56 40.20 26.06
C ALA A 349 -21.30 41.42 25.46
N PRO A 350 -21.68 42.41 26.28
CA PRO A 350 -22.45 43.57 25.82
C PRO A 350 -21.61 44.47 24.90
N GLU A 351 -22.29 45.06 23.92
CA GLU A 351 -21.77 45.91 22.85
C GLU A 351 -20.80 47.02 23.31
N PRO A 352 -19.81 47.40 22.48
CA PRO A 352 -18.87 48.45 22.82
C PRO A 352 -19.51 49.84 22.66
N ILE A 353 -19.41 50.64 23.71
CA ILE A 353 -19.71 52.07 23.71
C ILE A 353 -18.69 52.79 22.82
N VAL A 354 -19.20 53.51 21.82
CA VAL A 354 -18.47 54.44 20.96
C VAL A 354 -18.14 55.70 21.75
N ASP A 355 -16.87 56.11 21.80
CA ASP A 355 -16.54 57.54 21.82
C ASP A 355 -15.18 57.88 21.20
N GLN A 356 -15.13 59.05 20.58
CA GLN A 356 -14.17 59.53 19.59
C GLN A 356 -12.99 60.29 20.21
N ALA A 357 -11.85 60.37 19.49
CA ALA A 357 -11.27 61.62 18.96
C ALA A 357 -9.72 61.65 18.82
N ALA A 358 -9.28 61.86 17.56
CA ALA A 358 -8.18 62.72 17.08
C ALA A 358 -6.71 62.45 17.54
N LYS A 359 -5.67 62.38 16.69
CA LYS A 359 -5.20 63.30 15.63
C LYS A 359 -4.11 62.64 14.71
N PRO A 360 -3.67 63.29 13.60
CA PRO A 360 -3.15 62.63 12.39
C PRO A 360 -1.61 62.74 12.11
N ILE A 361 -1.09 61.76 11.33
CA ILE A 361 -0.14 61.82 10.16
C ILE A 361 1.29 62.44 10.38
N PRO A 362 2.42 61.97 9.74
CA PRO A 362 2.53 61.42 8.37
C PRO A 362 3.45 60.19 8.10
N GLN A 363 3.20 59.63 6.91
CA GLN A 363 4.05 58.74 6.12
C GLN A 363 5.26 59.46 5.48
N ALA A 364 6.36 58.73 5.31
CA ALA A 364 7.25 58.60 4.12
C ALA A 364 8.50 57.83 4.61
N VAL A 365 9.17 56.93 3.88
CA VAL A 365 9.75 57.02 2.54
C VAL A 365 10.17 55.61 2.05
N ALA A 366 10.33 55.51 0.74
CA ALA A 366 10.73 54.34 -0.05
C ALA A 366 12.24 53.98 0.01
N ALA A 367 12.52 52.75 -0.46
CA ALA A 367 13.67 52.26 -1.25
C ALA A 367 15.11 52.60 -0.82
N ASP A 368 15.98 51.57 -0.71
CA ASP A 368 17.06 51.36 -1.70
C ASP A 368 17.79 50.01 -1.53
N MET A 369 18.37 49.55 -2.64
CA MET A 369 19.29 48.43 -2.79
C MET A 369 20.67 48.74 -2.16
N THR A 370 21.41 47.71 -1.73
CA THR A 370 22.81 47.42 -2.18
C THR A 370 23.46 46.26 -1.40
N ALA A 371 24.31 45.54 -2.12
CA ALA A 371 25.12 44.41 -1.69
C ALA A 371 26.33 44.80 -0.82
N ALA A 372 26.80 43.88 0.04
CA ALA A 372 28.23 43.58 0.21
C ALA A 372 28.45 42.41 1.21
N ALA A 373 29.34 41.52 0.81
CA ALA A 373 29.90 40.43 1.59
C ALA A 373 30.85 40.92 2.70
N ALA A 374 30.95 40.18 3.81
CA ALA A 374 32.22 39.75 4.41
C ALA A 374 31.98 38.89 5.68
N ALA A 375 32.82 37.87 5.81
CA ALA A 375 32.83 36.84 6.84
C ALA A 375 33.11 37.35 8.26
N SER A 376 32.67 36.59 9.28
CA SER A 376 33.42 36.30 10.51
C SER A 376 32.76 35.18 11.34
N ALA A 377 33.59 34.50 12.12
CA ALA A 377 33.49 33.17 12.73
C ALA A 377 32.53 33.04 13.98
N PRO A 378 32.35 31.84 14.55
CA PRO A 378 31.19 31.49 15.41
C PRO A 378 31.46 31.63 16.92
N PRO A 379 30.41 31.79 17.75
CA PRO A 379 30.44 31.42 19.16
C PRO A 379 29.63 30.12 19.37
N ALA A 380 30.17 29.08 20.01
CA ALA A 380 30.45 28.92 21.43
C ALA A 380 29.44 27.92 22.02
N ALA A 381 30.00 26.90 22.68
CA ALA A 381 29.34 25.70 23.14
C ALA A 381 28.30 25.96 24.24
N SER A 382 27.13 25.33 24.11
CA SER A 382 26.14 25.21 25.17
C SER A 382 26.23 23.83 25.82
N VAL A 383 26.44 23.86 27.13
CA VAL A 383 26.62 22.76 28.08
C VAL A 383 25.34 21.92 28.20
N GLN A 384 25.47 20.59 28.10
CA GLN A 384 24.41 19.62 28.42
C GLN A 384 24.31 19.37 29.94
N PRO A 385 23.10 19.29 30.52
CA PRO A 385 22.90 18.84 31.90
C PRO A 385 23.06 17.31 32.07
N ALA A 386 23.70 16.91 33.17
CA ALA A 386 23.99 15.53 33.53
C ALA A 386 22.74 14.71 33.90
N ALA A 387 22.67 13.48 33.39
CA ALA A 387 21.66 12.48 33.69
C ALA A 387 21.87 11.83 35.07
N PRO A 388 20.80 11.44 35.79
CA PRO A 388 20.89 10.79 37.09
C PRO A 388 21.31 9.31 37.01
N ALA A 389 22.08 8.88 38.01
CA ALA A 389 22.68 7.56 38.15
C ALA A 389 21.66 6.41 38.27
N GLN A 390 21.87 5.35 37.50
CA GLN A 390 21.15 4.08 37.61
C GLN A 390 21.82 3.15 38.64
N PRO A 391 21.04 2.35 39.41
CA PRO A 391 21.56 1.36 40.34
C PRO A 391 22.07 0.08 39.65
N ALA A 392 23.08 -0.52 40.28
CA ALA A 392 23.85 -1.66 39.79
C ALA A 392 23.02 -2.94 39.59
N VAL A 393 23.12 -3.52 38.40
CA VAL A 393 22.60 -4.86 38.06
C VAL A 393 23.72 -5.89 38.14
N SER A 394 23.43 -6.98 38.83
CA SER A 394 24.26 -8.16 39.07
C SER A 394 24.70 -8.89 37.79
N VAL A 395 25.97 -9.26 37.73
CA VAL A 395 26.62 -9.99 36.63
C VAL A 395 26.25 -11.48 36.68
N GLN A 396 25.60 -11.99 35.62
CA GLN A 396 25.48 -13.43 35.32
C GLN A 396 26.54 -13.83 34.25
N PRO A 397 27.11 -15.04 34.29
CA PRO A 397 28.13 -15.49 33.33
C PRO A 397 27.56 -15.76 31.93
N ALA A 398 28.19 -15.17 30.91
CA ALA A 398 27.82 -15.28 29.50
C ALA A 398 28.21 -16.63 28.88
N ALA A 399 27.29 -17.19 28.09
CA ALA A 399 27.51 -18.34 27.21
C ALA A 399 28.52 -18.01 26.08
N PRO A 400 29.25 -18.99 25.53
CA PRO A 400 30.31 -18.76 24.54
C PRO A 400 29.76 -18.26 23.20
N ALA A 401 30.40 -17.22 22.67
CA ALA A 401 30.05 -16.60 21.39
C ALA A 401 30.26 -17.57 20.19
N PRO A 402 29.38 -17.52 19.18
CA PRO A 402 29.51 -18.35 17.98
C PRO A 402 30.75 -17.95 17.15
N PRO A 403 31.42 -18.90 16.48
CA PRO A 403 32.63 -18.64 15.72
C PRO A 403 32.36 -17.76 14.49
N VAL A 404 33.23 -16.76 14.29
CA VAL A 404 33.17 -15.81 13.17
C VAL A 404 33.57 -16.52 11.88
N ARG A 405 32.61 -16.69 10.95
CA ARG A 405 32.85 -17.30 9.64
C ARG A 405 33.68 -16.35 8.77
N ARG A 406 34.81 -16.85 8.23
CA ARG A 406 35.69 -16.10 7.30
C ARG A 406 35.37 -16.47 5.86
N PHE A 407 35.51 -15.50 4.94
CA PHE A 407 35.28 -15.70 3.50
C PHE A 407 36.55 -15.36 2.70
N CYS A 408 36.73 -16.00 1.55
CA CYS A 408 37.85 -15.74 0.66
C CYS A 408 37.72 -14.35 0.00
N THR A 409 38.75 -13.51 0.14
CA THR A 409 38.79 -12.16 -0.45
C THR A 409 38.79 -12.14 -1.97
N ARG A 410 39.10 -13.25 -2.64
CA ARG A 410 39.16 -13.32 -4.10
C ARG A 410 37.88 -13.87 -4.76
N CYS A 411 37.24 -14.88 -4.16
CA CYS A 411 36.09 -15.55 -4.78
C CYS A 411 34.85 -15.62 -3.87
N GLY A 412 34.90 -15.04 -2.66
CA GLY A 412 33.76 -14.99 -1.73
C GLY A 412 33.35 -16.33 -1.12
N SER A 413 34.06 -17.43 -1.37
CA SER A 413 33.70 -18.74 -0.80
C SER A 413 34.00 -18.81 0.70
N PRO A 414 33.14 -19.46 1.51
CA PRO A 414 33.37 -19.63 2.94
C PRO A 414 34.64 -20.46 3.18
N LEU A 415 35.40 -20.09 4.20
CA LEU A 415 36.64 -20.77 4.58
C LEU A 415 36.42 -21.59 5.84
N ALA A 416 36.97 -22.80 5.86
CA ALA A 416 37.04 -23.62 7.06
C ALA A 416 37.94 -22.95 8.12
N GLU A 417 37.66 -23.21 9.40
CA GLU A 417 38.50 -22.72 10.49
C GLU A 417 39.95 -23.20 10.32
N GLY A 418 40.90 -22.26 10.36
CA GLY A 418 42.32 -22.53 10.19
C GLY A 418 42.82 -22.70 8.74
N ALA A 419 41.99 -22.49 7.72
CA ALA A 419 42.41 -22.62 6.32
C ALA A 419 43.45 -21.55 5.92
N ARG A 420 44.62 -21.98 5.42
CA ARG A 420 45.67 -21.10 4.86
C ARG A 420 45.48 -20.78 3.38
N PHE A 421 44.65 -21.57 2.69
CA PHE A 421 44.35 -21.42 1.26
C PHE A 421 42.86 -21.68 0.99
N CYS A 422 42.32 -21.03 -0.02
CA CYS A 422 40.95 -21.25 -0.47
C CYS A 422 40.85 -22.56 -1.25
N GLY A 423 40.03 -23.50 -0.78
CA GLY A 423 39.81 -24.78 -1.48
C GLY A 423 39.18 -24.65 -2.87
N LYS A 424 38.52 -23.52 -3.18
CA LYS A 424 37.87 -23.30 -4.49
C LYS A 424 38.78 -22.62 -5.52
N CYS A 425 39.56 -21.61 -5.12
CA CYS A 425 40.37 -20.82 -6.06
C CYS A 425 41.89 -20.90 -5.83
N GLY A 426 42.34 -21.63 -4.80
CA GLY A 426 43.76 -21.81 -4.47
C GLY A 426 44.45 -20.57 -3.88
N ASN A 427 43.74 -19.45 -3.71
CA ASN A 427 44.35 -18.22 -3.20
C ASN A 427 44.73 -18.36 -1.71
N LYS A 428 45.88 -17.80 -1.32
CA LYS A 428 46.32 -17.74 0.08
C LYS A 428 45.42 -16.78 0.86
N VAL A 429 45.05 -17.16 2.10
CA VAL A 429 44.16 -16.38 2.99
C VAL A 429 44.90 -15.88 4.20
#